data_AF-A0AA39UA53-F1
#
_entry.id   AF-A0AA39UA53-F1
#
_cell.length_a   1.000
_cell.length_b   1.000
_cell.length_c   1.000
_cell.angle_alpha   90.00
_cell.angle_beta   90.00
_cell.angle_gamma   90.00
#
_symmetry.space_group_name_H-M   'P 1'
#
loop_
_entity.id
_entity.type
_entity.pdbx_description
1 polymer ?
#
loop_
_entity_poly.entity_id
_entity_poly.type
_entity_poly.pdbx_seq_one_letter_code
_entity_poly.pdbx_strand_id
1 'polypeptide(L)'
;MDTLKQHILPHERREIPIKRYSRRDVGRAAEALLREECLGVSMVHAPGSEMEYLAIAKLHEVIIISLSDDTFSDDKSLCTLMSVKKPVLAGFHMPRLAIRIYCHLKCNVQGIDLSTFRSKSPGKPSCPSTLLSKASPGKLSAFAVDSLWNDKLNGTLGENIRKASLRAWISAVIISKSMSTVALVKPVETRWLKLEVLECLGRLLSQANILECAKPTEISNDFTDVTEDKKGQWQLYNSRFRTRVREDRQLSVLLTTSDGHEFKALPTKSHGKRTNIKVSGRLRGKVTGVKVFGREGATNAEKARDVLLLRALQGECHIRQSKFVRMLWFPTKEDKKELVHSSAKASFISVRKLNASQREVVSAMISARCQGPTQLVNPITKPGCLAFGQSPYDSE
;
A
#
# COMPACT_ATOMS: atom_id res chain seq x y z
N MET A 1 5.61 -30.99 -8.03
CA MET A 1 4.71 -29.88 -8.37
C MET A 1 4.14 -29.35 -7.07
N ASP A 2 4.29 -28.05 -6.82
CA ASP A 2 3.70 -27.41 -5.64
C ASP A 2 2.21 -27.14 -5.92
N THR A 3 1.37 -27.23 -4.89
CA THR A 3 -0.08 -27.00 -5.01
C THR A 3 -0.55 -26.00 -3.96
N LEU A 4 -1.29 -24.99 -4.39
CA LEU A 4 -1.95 -24.01 -3.54
C LEU A 4 -3.32 -24.51 -3.12
N LYS A 5 -3.47 -24.84 -1.83
CA LYS A 5 -4.78 -25.16 -1.23
C LYS A 5 -5.50 -23.86 -0.82
N GLN A 6 -6.76 -23.74 -1.24
CA GLN A 6 -7.57 -22.55 -0.95
C GLN A 6 -9.02 -22.91 -0.61
N HIS A 7 -9.63 -22.11 0.27
CA HIS A 7 -11.01 -22.29 0.76
C HIS A 7 -11.91 -21.09 0.46
N ILE A 8 -11.41 -20.11 -0.29
CA ILE A 8 -12.08 -18.86 -0.63
C ILE A 8 -13.18 -19.11 -1.68
N LEU A 9 -12.85 -19.89 -2.72
CA LEU A 9 -13.75 -20.23 -3.83
C LEU A 9 -13.76 -21.74 -4.06
N PRO A 10 -14.33 -22.54 -3.17
CA PRO A 10 -14.26 -24.00 -3.27
C PRO A 10 -14.95 -24.56 -4.52
N HIS A 11 -15.90 -23.81 -5.09
CA HIS A 11 -16.61 -24.17 -6.32
C HIS A 11 -15.82 -23.87 -7.60
N GLU A 12 -14.88 -22.92 -7.56
CA GLU A 12 -14.01 -22.63 -8.71
C GLU A 12 -12.90 -23.68 -8.78
N ARG A 13 -12.06 -23.77 -7.72
CA ARG A 13 -10.98 -24.77 -7.66
C ARG A 13 -10.32 -24.83 -6.28
N ARG A 14 -10.37 -25.96 -5.58
CA ARG A 14 -9.75 -26.09 -4.24
C ARG A 14 -8.22 -26.13 -4.26
N GLU A 15 -7.65 -26.66 -5.34
CA GLU A 15 -6.23 -26.92 -5.49
C GLU A 15 -5.70 -26.33 -6.80
N ILE A 16 -4.81 -25.36 -6.70
CA ILE A 16 -4.25 -24.64 -7.85
C ILE A 16 -2.77 -25.00 -7.99
N PRO A 17 -2.35 -25.66 -9.08
CA PRO A 17 -0.95 -25.92 -9.36
C PRO A 17 -0.10 -24.64 -9.35
N ILE A 18 1.06 -24.72 -8.71
CA ILE A 18 2.10 -23.69 -8.76
C ILE A 18 3.28 -24.21 -9.58
N LYS A 19 3.67 -23.44 -10.59
CA LYS A 19 4.93 -23.60 -11.32
C LYS A 19 5.89 -22.50 -10.93
N ARG A 20 7.14 -22.86 -10.65
CA ARG A 20 8.19 -21.91 -10.29
C ARG A 20 9.19 -21.81 -11.44
N TYR A 21 9.59 -20.58 -11.76
CA TYR A 21 10.61 -20.29 -12.76
C TYR A 21 11.67 -19.39 -12.13
N SER A 22 12.93 -19.68 -12.47
CA SER A 22 14.00 -18.70 -12.29
C SER A 22 13.83 -17.57 -13.30
N ARG A 23 14.53 -16.46 -13.11
CA ARG A 23 14.57 -15.38 -14.11
C ARG A 23 15.13 -15.85 -15.45
N ARG A 24 16.03 -16.85 -15.46
CA ARG A 24 16.66 -17.39 -16.68
C ARG A 24 15.70 -18.21 -17.53
N ASP A 25 14.76 -18.90 -16.89
CA ASP A 25 13.81 -19.81 -17.57
C ASP A 25 12.48 -19.14 -17.92
N VAL A 26 12.33 -17.85 -17.58
CA VAL A 26 11.07 -17.12 -17.68
C VAL A 26 10.59 -16.92 -19.11
N GLY A 27 11.49 -16.91 -20.09
CA GLY A 27 11.15 -16.66 -21.50
C GLY A 27 10.09 -17.63 -22.03
N ARG A 28 10.28 -18.94 -21.78
CA ARG A 28 9.32 -19.99 -22.20
C ARG A 28 7.97 -19.85 -21.49
N ALA A 29 7.99 -19.48 -20.21
CA ALA A 29 6.75 -19.25 -19.45
C ALA A 29 6.01 -18.02 -20.00
N ALA A 30 6.72 -16.93 -20.29
CA ALA A 30 6.15 -15.71 -20.83
C ALA A 30 5.53 -15.93 -22.22
N GLU A 31 6.17 -16.71 -23.09
CA GLU A 31 5.63 -17.06 -24.41
C GLU A 31 4.34 -17.88 -24.33
N ALA A 32 4.24 -18.80 -23.39
CA ALA A 32 3.00 -19.54 -23.15
C ALA A 32 1.89 -18.59 -22.63
N LEU A 33 2.25 -17.70 -21.71
CA LEU A 33 1.34 -16.70 -21.13
C LEU A 33 0.81 -15.69 -22.16
N LEU A 34 1.60 -15.34 -23.18
CA LEU A 34 1.20 -14.44 -24.26
C LEU A 34 0.01 -14.96 -25.09
N ARG A 35 -0.29 -16.25 -25.02
CA ARG A 35 -1.42 -16.89 -25.74
C ARG A 35 -2.74 -16.84 -24.97
N GLU A 36 -2.69 -16.42 -23.72
CA GLU A 36 -3.86 -16.35 -22.86
C GLU A 36 -4.72 -15.12 -23.19
N GLU A 37 -5.98 -15.14 -22.79
CA GLU A 37 -6.87 -13.99 -22.97
C GLU A 37 -6.63 -12.93 -21.88
N CYS A 38 -6.48 -13.39 -20.64
CA CYS A 38 -6.32 -12.54 -19.48
C CYS A 38 -5.49 -13.23 -18.39
N LEU A 39 -4.81 -12.42 -17.58
CA LEU A 39 -3.92 -12.87 -16.52
C LEU A 39 -4.10 -12.01 -15.28
N GLY A 40 -4.06 -12.66 -14.12
CA GLY A 40 -3.97 -11.97 -12.84
C GLY A 40 -2.52 -11.79 -12.41
N VAL A 41 -2.17 -10.63 -11.85
CA VAL A 41 -0.80 -10.33 -11.40
C VAL A 41 -0.76 -9.86 -9.95
N SER A 42 0.29 -10.25 -9.24
CA SER A 42 0.65 -9.78 -7.89
C SER A 42 2.15 -9.98 -7.67
N MET A 43 2.71 -9.41 -6.60
CA MET A 43 4.11 -9.59 -6.27
C MET A 43 4.33 -9.93 -4.79
N VAL A 44 5.52 -10.44 -4.49
CA VAL A 44 6.07 -10.61 -3.15
C VAL A 44 7.19 -9.59 -2.96
N HIS A 45 7.19 -8.93 -1.80
CA HIS A 45 8.24 -7.99 -1.42
C HIS A 45 9.21 -8.66 -0.44
N ALA A 46 10.50 -8.38 -0.62
CA ALA A 46 11.53 -8.67 0.37
C ALA A 46 11.40 -7.73 1.59
N PRO A 47 12.01 -8.07 2.75
CA PRO A 47 12.00 -7.23 3.96
C PRO A 47 12.54 -5.79 3.80
N GLY A 48 13.12 -5.44 2.65
CA GLY A 48 13.63 -4.10 2.31
C GLY A 48 12.81 -3.34 1.25
N SER A 49 11.60 -3.80 0.91
CA SER A 49 10.67 -3.22 -0.09
C SER A 49 10.99 -3.46 -1.57
N GLU A 50 12.05 -4.22 -1.87
CA GLU A 50 12.35 -4.68 -3.22
C GLU A 50 11.45 -5.85 -3.62
N MET A 51 11.18 -5.99 -4.92
CA MET A 51 10.37 -7.08 -5.45
C MET A 51 11.20 -8.35 -5.54
N GLU A 52 10.76 -9.42 -4.88
CA GLU A 52 11.50 -10.70 -4.84
C GLU A 52 10.89 -11.73 -5.78
N TYR A 53 9.55 -11.79 -5.83
CA TYR A 53 8.82 -12.70 -6.72
C TYR A 53 7.69 -11.98 -7.43
N LEU A 54 7.46 -12.35 -8.69
CA LEU A 54 6.27 -11.99 -9.46
C LEU A 54 5.36 -13.21 -9.58
N ALA A 55 4.10 -13.05 -9.19
CA ALA A 55 3.05 -14.06 -9.33
C ALA A 55 2.15 -13.69 -10.51
N ILE A 56 2.08 -14.56 -11.50
CA ILE A 56 1.19 -14.43 -12.66
C ILE A 56 0.26 -15.64 -12.67
N ALA A 57 -1.03 -15.42 -12.71
CA ALA A 57 -2.02 -16.48 -12.63
C ALA A 57 -2.90 -16.54 -13.86
N LYS A 58 -3.15 -17.78 -14.27
CA LYS A 58 -4.26 -18.18 -15.13
C LYS A 58 -5.39 -18.73 -14.25
N LEU A 59 -6.51 -19.11 -14.86
CA LEU A 59 -7.61 -19.75 -14.12
C LEU A 59 -7.21 -21.08 -13.47
N HIS A 60 -6.31 -21.84 -14.11
CA HIS A 60 -5.98 -23.21 -13.74
C HIS A 60 -4.59 -23.39 -13.12
N GLU A 61 -3.74 -22.37 -13.11
CA GLU A 61 -2.40 -22.46 -12.51
C GLU A 61 -1.86 -21.07 -12.13
N VAL A 62 -0.89 -21.05 -11.21
CA VAL A 62 -0.10 -19.87 -10.86
C VAL A 62 1.36 -20.12 -11.21
N ILE A 63 1.96 -19.13 -11.86
CA ILE A 63 3.37 -19.07 -12.20
C ILE A 63 4.04 -18.10 -11.24
N ILE A 64 5.09 -18.55 -10.56
CA ILE A 64 5.92 -17.75 -9.65
C ILE A 64 7.30 -17.59 -10.27
N ILE A 65 7.70 -16.36 -10.50
CA ILE A 65 8.98 -16.00 -11.10
C ILE A 65 9.86 -15.42 -10.00
N SER A 66 10.99 -16.06 -9.73
CA SER A 66 12.05 -15.52 -8.85
C SER A 66 12.78 -14.41 -9.57
N LEU A 67 12.94 -13.26 -8.92
CA LEU A 67 13.56 -12.07 -9.49
C LEU A 67 14.84 -11.64 -8.77
N SER A 68 15.27 -12.42 -7.78
CA SER A 68 16.47 -12.22 -6.96
C SER A 68 17.78 -12.50 -7.71
N ASP A 69 17.71 -13.11 -8.89
CA ASP A 69 18.89 -13.43 -9.70
C ASP A 69 19.25 -12.24 -10.60
N ASP A 70 20.39 -11.61 -10.33
CA ASP A 70 20.95 -10.48 -11.09
C ASP A 70 21.65 -10.90 -12.40
N THR A 71 21.62 -12.19 -12.75
CA THR A 71 22.24 -12.63 -14.00
C THR A 71 21.46 -12.13 -15.20
N PHE A 72 22.15 -11.49 -16.15
CA PHE A 72 21.61 -11.04 -17.43
C PHE A 72 20.79 -12.14 -18.10
N SER A 73 19.47 -12.02 -17.97
CA SER A 73 18.49 -12.85 -18.67
C SER A 73 17.97 -12.04 -19.85
N ASP A 74 17.68 -12.72 -20.97
CA ASP A 74 16.88 -12.12 -22.04
C ASP A 74 15.43 -12.01 -21.56
N ASP A 75 15.15 -10.95 -20.79
CA ASP A 75 13.81 -10.66 -20.27
C ASP A 75 12.85 -10.20 -21.37
N LYS A 76 13.24 -10.19 -22.66
CA LYS A 76 12.43 -9.63 -23.76
C LYS A 76 11.03 -10.21 -23.84
N SER A 77 10.86 -11.53 -23.68
CA SER A 77 9.53 -12.16 -23.70
C SER A 77 8.69 -11.75 -22.48
N LEU A 78 9.30 -11.62 -21.30
CA LEU A 78 8.62 -11.15 -20.09
C LEU A 78 8.25 -9.66 -20.21
N CYS A 79 9.17 -8.83 -20.69
CA CYS A 79 8.93 -7.41 -20.97
C CYS A 79 7.82 -7.22 -21.99
N THR A 80 7.79 -8.07 -23.03
CA THR A 80 6.71 -8.09 -24.02
C THR A 80 5.39 -8.41 -23.34
N LEU A 81 5.33 -9.49 -22.53
CA LEU A 81 4.14 -9.86 -21.76
C LEU A 81 3.63 -8.70 -20.88
N MET A 82 4.52 -7.96 -20.21
CA MET A 82 4.14 -6.82 -19.37
C MET A 82 3.63 -5.62 -20.17
N SER A 83 4.08 -5.45 -21.41
CA SER A 83 3.84 -4.25 -22.22
C SER A 83 2.66 -4.37 -23.18
N VAL A 84 2.26 -5.58 -23.59
CA VAL A 84 1.24 -5.77 -24.62
C VAL A 84 -0.19 -5.56 -24.09
N LYS A 85 -1.13 -5.30 -25.01
CA LYS A 85 -2.57 -5.16 -24.68
C LYS A 85 -3.27 -6.50 -24.43
N LYS A 86 -2.74 -7.59 -25.02
CA LYS A 86 -3.26 -8.96 -24.92
C LYS A 86 -2.11 -9.92 -24.64
N PRO A 87 -2.19 -10.78 -23.61
CA PRO A 87 -3.30 -10.94 -22.65
C PRO A 87 -3.57 -9.67 -21.84
N VAL A 88 -4.80 -9.53 -21.36
CA VAL A 88 -5.16 -8.47 -20.41
C VAL A 88 -4.53 -8.79 -19.05
N LEU A 89 -3.55 -8.01 -18.62
CA LEU A 89 -3.01 -8.08 -17.27
C LEU A 89 -3.93 -7.33 -16.31
N ALA A 90 -4.30 -7.94 -15.18
CA ALA A 90 -5.14 -7.31 -14.17
C ALA A 90 -4.63 -7.60 -12.75
N GLY A 91 -4.71 -6.59 -11.89
CA GLY A 91 -4.34 -6.71 -10.49
C GLY A 91 -4.98 -5.63 -9.63
N PHE A 92 -5.09 -5.89 -8.34
CA PHE A 92 -5.48 -4.85 -7.38
C PHE A 92 -4.31 -3.93 -7.10
N HIS A 93 -4.59 -2.63 -7.06
CA HIS A 93 -3.57 -1.58 -6.97
C HIS A 93 -2.56 -1.66 -8.11
N MET A 94 -3.03 -1.94 -9.34
CA MET A 94 -2.20 -2.05 -10.54
C MET A 94 -1.27 -0.84 -10.76
N PRO A 95 -1.64 0.42 -10.40
CA PRO A 95 -0.70 1.55 -10.44
C PRO A 95 0.56 1.32 -9.61
N ARG A 96 0.44 0.75 -8.42
CA ARG A 96 1.58 0.40 -7.59
C ARG A 96 2.34 -0.78 -8.19
N LEU A 97 1.62 -1.82 -8.64
CA LEU A 97 2.23 -3.00 -9.28
C LEU A 97 3.09 -2.60 -10.49
N ALA A 98 2.53 -1.78 -11.38
CA ALA A 98 3.17 -1.34 -12.61
C ALA A 98 4.47 -0.57 -12.36
N ILE A 99 4.49 0.37 -11.40
CA ILE A 99 5.72 1.08 -11.03
C ILE A 99 6.78 0.12 -10.50
N ARG A 100 6.40 -0.84 -9.63
CA ARG A 100 7.38 -1.79 -9.07
C ARG A 100 7.96 -2.72 -10.10
N ILE A 101 7.10 -3.28 -10.94
CA ILE A 101 7.52 -4.14 -12.04
C ILE A 101 8.45 -3.35 -12.97
N TYR A 102 8.13 -2.10 -13.31
CA TYR A 102 9.02 -1.24 -14.08
C TYR A 102 10.36 -0.99 -13.37
N CYS A 103 10.35 -0.66 -12.09
CA CYS A 103 11.59 -0.38 -11.35
C CYS A 103 12.55 -1.58 -11.34
N HIS A 104 12.01 -2.80 -11.30
CA HIS A 104 12.77 -4.05 -11.27
C HIS A 104 13.19 -4.55 -12.66
N LEU A 105 12.25 -4.60 -13.61
CA LEU A 105 12.46 -5.17 -14.94
C LEU A 105 12.89 -4.14 -16.00
N LYS A 106 12.82 -2.84 -15.67
CA LYS A 106 13.07 -1.71 -16.59
C LYS A 106 12.23 -1.77 -17.87
N CYS A 107 11.09 -2.43 -17.82
CA CYS A 107 10.18 -2.59 -18.95
C CYS A 107 8.86 -1.90 -18.69
N ASN A 108 8.24 -1.42 -19.77
CA ASN A 108 6.94 -0.79 -19.64
C ASN A 108 5.89 -1.82 -19.23
N VAL A 109 4.95 -1.37 -18.40
CA VAL A 109 3.88 -2.22 -17.89
C VAL A 109 2.55 -1.61 -18.27
N GLN A 110 1.67 -2.44 -18.81
CA GLN A 110 0.29 -2.13 -19.10
C GLN A 110 -0.63 -3.11 -18.36
N GLY A 111 -1.69 -2.61 -17.74
CA GLY A 111 -2.72 -3.49 -17.18
C GLY A 111 -3.93 -2.76 -16.62
N ILE A 112 -4.89 -3.53 -16.12
CA ILE A 112 -6.16 -3.06 -15.59
C ILE A 112 -6.11 -3.04 -14.07
N ASP A 113 -6.44 -1.88 -13.49
CA ASP A 113 -6.58 -1.75 -12.04
C ASP A 113 -7.94 -2.28 -11.57
N LEU A 114 -7.92 -3.44 -10.91
CA LEU A 114 -9.12 -4.01 -10.31
C LEU A 114 -9.66 -3.15 -9.17
N SER A 115 -8.82 -2.37 -8.49
CA SER A 115 -9.28 -1.50 -7.40
C SER A 115 -10.26 -0.42 -7.88
N THR A 116 -10.21 0.00 -9.16
CA THR A 116 -11.10 1.01 -9.73
C THR A 116 -12.00 0.52 -10.87
N PHE A 117 -11.85 -0.74 -11.28
CA PHE A 117 -12.51 -1.38 -12.43
C PHE A 117 -14.03 -1.16 -12.59
N ARG A 118 -14.78 -1.07 -11.49
CA ARG A 118 -16.24 -0.80 -11.49
C ARG A 118 -16.62 0.34 -10.55
N SER A 119 -15.65 1.14 -10.14
CA SER A 119 -15.92 2.25 -9.23
C SER A 119 -16.39 3.48 -10.00
N LYS A 120 -17.48 4.08 -9.53
CA LYS A 120 -17.96 5.38 -10.05
C LYS A 120 -17.01 6.54 -9.70
N SER A 121 -16.10 6.34 -8.75
CA SER A 121 -15.15 7.35 -8.30
C SER A 121 -13.84 6.71 -7.84
N PRO A 122 -12.69 7.08 -8.42
CA PRO A 122 -11.38 6.55 -8.02
C PRO A 122 -11.07 6.68 -6.52
N GLY A 123 -11.62 7.69 -5.84
CA GLY A 123 -11.46 7.90 -4.39
C GLY A 123 -12.16 6.88 -3.49
N LYS A 124 -12.95 5.96 -4.06
CA LYS A 124 -13.60 4.85 -3.36
C LYS A 124 -13.25 3.54 -4.09
N PRO A 125 -12.04 3.00 -3.87
CA PRO A 125 -11.63 1.76 -4.51
C PRO A 125 -12.53 0.60 -4.03
N SER A 126 -12.76 -0.36 -4.92
CA SER A 126 -13.48 -1.59 -4.61
C SER A 126 -12.57 -2.55 -3.86
N CYS A 127 -13.08 -3.11 -2.76
CA CYS A 127 -12.39 -4.20 -2.06
C CYS A 127 -12.40 -5.48 -2.91
N PRO A 128 -11.34 -6.31 -2.84
CA PRO A 128 -11.28 -7.59 -3.54
C PRO A 128 -12.50 -8.48 -3.32
N SER A 129 -12.97 -8.61 -2.07
CA SER A 129 -14.17 -9.38 -1.72
C SER A 129 -15.43 -8.92 -2.46
N THR A 130 -15.57 -7.61 -2.72
CA THR A 130 -16.75 -7.01 -3.35
C THR A 130 -16.78 -7.23 -4.86
N LEU A 131 -15.62 -7.25 -5.51
CA LEU A 131 -15.55 -7.63 -6.93
C LEU A 131 -15.66 -9.12 -7.10
N LEU A 132 -15.04 -9.90 -6.21
CA LEU A 132 -15.08 -11.34 -6.28
C LEU A 132 -16.50 -11.89 -6.10
N SER A 133 -17.27 -11.37 -5.13
CA SER A 133 -18.65 -11.80 -4.92
C SER A 133 -19.59 -11.52 -6.11
N LYS A 134 -19.27 -10.51 -6.94
CA LYS A 134 -19.98 -10.23 -8.18
C LYS A 134 -19.55 -11.14 -9.33
N ALA A 135 -18.29 -11.57 -9.35
CA ALA A 135 -17.75 -12.43 -10.39
C ALA A 135 -18.08 -13.92 -10.17
N SER A 136 -18.15 -14.36 -8.91
CA SER A 136 -18.49 -15.72 -8.51
C SER A 136 -19.50 -15.66 -7.36
N PRO A 137 -20.82 -15.68 -7.66
CA PRO A 137 -21.87 -15.63 -6.65
C PRO A 137 -21.79 -16.85 -5.73
N GLY A 138 -21.51 -16.63 -4.45
CA GLY A 138 -21.38 -17.69 -3.46
C GLY A 138 -21.10 -17.16 -2.06
N LYS A 139 -21.14 -18.03 -1.05
CA LYS A 139 -20.82 -17.67 0.33
C LYS A 139 -19.32 -17.41 0.45
N LEU A 140 -18.95 -16.13 0.51
CA LEU A 140 -17.57 -15.66 0.58
C LEU A 140 -17.29 -15.02 1.94
N SER A 141 -16.19 -15.40 2.58
CA SER A 141 -15.68 -14.66 3.74
C SER A 141 -14.94 -13.42 3.26
N ALA A 142 -15.62 -12.26 3.30
CA ALA A 142 -15.03 -10.98 2.85
C ALA A 142 -13.73 -10.66 3.60
N PHE A 143 -13.70 -10.89 4.92
CA PHE A 143 -12.50 -10.69 5.74
C PHE A 143 -11.34 -11.60 5.30
N ALA A 144 -11.60 -12.88 5.02
CA ALA A 144 -10.54 -13.81 4.58
C ALA A 144 -9.95 -13.40 3.22
N VAL A 145 -10.77 -12.86 2.32
CA VAL A 145 -10.32 -12.35 1.02
C VAL A 145 -9.53 -11.05 1.17
N ASP A 146 -10.12 -10.07 1.84
CA ASP A 146 -9.54 -8.74 1.91
C ASP A 146 -8.24 -8.73 2.74
N SER A 147 -8.17 -9.59 3.77
CA SER A 147 -6.94 -9.78 4.56
C SER A 147 -5.78 -10.38 3.75
N LEU A 148 -6.03 -10.96 2.57
CA LEU A 148 -4.94 -11.40 1.70
C LEU A 148 -4.02 -10.24 1.33
N TRP A 149 -4.50 -8.99 1.26
CA TRP A 149 -3.69 -7.80 0.93
C TRP A 149 -3.01 -7.14 2.14
N ASN A 150 -3.13 -7.72 3.33
CA ASN A 150 -2.52 -7.21 4.55
C ASN A 150 -1.16 -7.87 4.81
N ASP A 151 -0.15 -7.46 4.04
CA ASP A 151 1.24 -7.93 4.21
C ASP A 151 1.84 -7.50 5.55
N LYS A 152 2.52 -8.41 6.24
CA LYS A 152 3.25 -8.13 7.48
C LYS A 152 4.74 -8.11 7.20
N LEU A 153 5.50 -7.21 7.86
CA LEU A 153 6.96 -7.16 7.73
C LEU A 153 7.64 -8.50 8.08
N ASN A 154 7.09 -9.22 9.07
CA ASN A 154 7.68 -10.45 9.60
C ASN A 154 6.99 -11.72 9.06
N GLY A 155 6.31 -11.64 7.93
CA GLY A 155 5.70 -12.81 7.28
C GLY A 155 6.78 -13.76 6.75
N THR A 156 6.56 -15.08 6.90
CA THR A 156 7.47 -16.05 6.28
C THR A 156 7.39 -15.94 4.76
N LEU A 157 8.50 -16.21 4.06
CA LEU A 157 8.52 -16.15 2.60
C LEU A 157 7.45 -17.06 1.96
N GLY A 158 7.27 -18.27 2.50
CA GLY A 158 6.23 -19.20 2.04
C GLY A 158 4.81 -18.65 2.18
N GLU A 159 4.51 -17.96 3.29
CA GLU A 159 3.21 -17.30 3.48
C GLU A 159 3.00 -16.14 2.49
N ASN A 160 4.05 -15.34 2.25
CA ASN A 160 3.99 -14.22 1.32
C ASN A 160 3.79 -14.69 -0.13
N ILE A 161 4.52 -15.73 -0.56
CA ILE A 161 4.30 -16.39 -1.85
C ILE A 161 2.86 -16.91 -1.93
N ARG A 162 2.38 -17.62 -0.91
CA ARG A 162 0.99 -18.13 -0.88
C ARG A 162 -0.03 -17.00 -1.06
N LYS A 163 0.13 -15.88 -0.35
CA LYS A 163 -0.76 -14.71 -0.47
C LYS A 163 -0.69 -14.11 -1.87
N ALA A 164 0.51 -13.85 -2.39
CA ALA A 164 0.69 -13.29 -3.74
C ALA A 164 0.07 -14.20 -4.82
N SER A 165 0.25 -15.51 -4.71
CA SER A 165 -0.39 -16.49 -5.61
C SER A 165 -1.92 -16.41 -5.56
N LEU A 166 -2.51 -16.31 -4.37
CA LEU A 166 -3.96 -16.15 -4.22
C LEU A 166 -4.45 -14.81 -4.78
N ARG A 167 -3.73 -13.70 -4.55
CA ARG A 167 -4.06 -12.39 -5.09
C ARG A 167 -4.06 -12.39 -6.62
N ALA A 168 -3.01 -12.96 -7.22
CA ALA A 168 -2.91 -13.11 -8.67
C ALA A 168 -4.06 -13.99 -9.18
N TRP A 169 -4.30 -15.15 -8.59
CA TRP A 169 -5.37 -16.06 -9.03
C TRP A 169 -6.77 -15.44 -8.90
N ILE A 170 -7.07 -14.79 -7.77
CA ILE A 170 -8.34 -14.06 -7.59
C ILE A 170 -8.51 -12.97 -8.66
N SER A 171 -7.43 -12.26 -9.00
CA SER A 171 -7.45 -11.25 -10.06
C SER A 171 -7.76 -11.88 -11.43
N ALA A 172 -7.17 -13.04 -11.74
CA ALA A 172 -7.43 -13.82 -12.96
C ALA A 172 -8.90 -14.29 -13.04
N VAL A 173 -9.45 -14.78 -11.92
CA VAL A 173 -10.87 -15.17 -11.84
C VAL A 173 -11.78 -13.98 -12.12
N ILE A 174 -11.56 -12.85 -11.44
CA ILE A 174 -12.40 -11.65 -11.60
C ILE A 174 -12.38 -11.13 -13.05
N ILE A 175 -11.19 -11.01 -13.64
CA ILE A 175 -11.03 -10.43 -14.98
C ILE A 175 -11.65 -11.34 -16.05
N SER A 176 -11.47 -12.67 -15.96
CA SER A 176 -12.03 -13.63 -16.91
C SER A 176 -13.57 -13.56 -17.00
N LYS A 177 -14.24 -13.35 -15.86
CA LYS A 177 -15.70 -13.20 -15.79
C LYS A 177 -16.19 -11.81 -16.17
N SER A 178 -15.29 -10.88 -16.44
CA SER A 178 -15.60 -9.47 -16.63
C SER A 178 -14.98 -8.87 -17.91
N MET A 179 -14.61 -9.70 -18.88
CA MET A 179 -13.92 -9.26 -20.11
C MET A 179 -14.70 -8.20 -20.89
N SER A 180 -16.04 -8.24 -20.91
CA SER A 180 -16.86 -7.20 -21.54
C SER A 180 -16.70 -5.82 -20.90
N THR A 181 -16.42 -5.76 -19.58
CA THR A 181 -16.18 -4.51 -18.86
C THR A 181 -14.77 -3.97 -19.16
N VAL A 182 -13.81 -4.82 -19.51
CA VAL A 182 -12.40 -4.42 -19.74
C VAL A 182 -12.28 -3.38 -20.84
N ALA A 183 -13.05 -3.51 -21.92
CA ALA A 183 -13.04 -2.56 -23.03
C ALA A 183 -13.44 -1.13 -22.62
N LEU A 184 -14.15 -0.97 -21.49
CA LEU A 184 -14.62 0.31 -20.98
C LEU A 184 -13.67 0.93 -19.95
N VAL A 185 -12.63 0.20 -19.54
CA VAL A 185 -11.72 0.63 -18.47
C VAL A 185 -10.41 1.10 -19.07
N LYS A 186 -10.01 2.31 -18.69
CA LYS A 186 -8.75 2.89 -19.12
C LYS A 186 -7.57 2.17 -18.46
N PRO A 187 -6.64 1.59 -19.24
CA PRO A 187 -5.51 0.87 -18.68
C PRO A 187 -4.53 1.79 -17.99
N VAL A 188 -3.81 1.20 -17.04
CA VAL A 188 -2.65 1.78 -16.37
C VAL A 188 -1.43 1.47 -17.23
N GLU A 189 -0.66 2.48 -17.61
CA GLU A 189 0.52 2.34 -18.47
C GLU A 189 1.68 3.20 -17.96
N THR A 190 2.86 2.57 -17.77
CA THR A 190 4.07 3.31 -17.33
C THR A 190 4.64 4.22 -18.40
N ARG A 191 4.31 3.99 -19.68
CA ARG A 191 4.78 4.76 -20.84
C ARG A 191 4.41 6.25 -20.78
N TRP A 192 3.35 6.59 -20.05
CA TRP A 192 2.93 7.98 -19.86
C TRP A 192 3.89 8.80 -18.99
N LEU A 193 4.82 8.14 -18.28
CA LEU A 193 5.73 8.78 -17.34
C LEU A 193 7.17 8.68 -17.85
N LYS A 194 7.94 9.76 -17.63
CA LYS A 194 9.38 9.78 -17.90
C LYS A 194 10.13 8.92 -16.89
N LEU A 195 11.29 8.39 -17.28
CA LEU A 195 12.16 7.56 -16.44
C LEU A 195 12.40 8.19 -15.05
N GLU A 196 12.83 9.45 -15.00
CA GLU A 196 13.08 10.20 -13.75
C GLU A 196 11.88 10.17 -12.80
N VAL A 197 10.66 10.24 -13.35
CA VAL A 197 9.41 10.24 -12.58
C VAL A 197 9.11 8.83 -12.07
N LEU A 198 9.29 7.81 -12.92
CA LEU A 198 9.11 6.40 -12.55
C LEU A 198 10.04 6.00 -11.40
N GLU A 199 11.32 6.41 -11.46
CA GLU A 199 12.30 6.15 -10.40
C GLU A 199 11.99 6.89 -9.09
N CYS A 200 11.56 8.15 -9.18
CA CYS A 200 11.12 8.91 -8.02
C CYS A 200 9.90 8.27 -7.35
N LEU A 201 8.87 7.93 -8.14
CA LEU A 201 7.67 7.25 -7.63
C LEU A 201 8.00 5.87 -7.06
N GLY A 202 8.92 5.14 -7.69
CA GLY A 202 9.40 3.86 -7.18
C GLY A 202 9.94 3.97 -5.76
N ARG A 203 10.84 4.93 -5.50
CA ARG A 203 11.39 5.17 -4.16
C ARG A 203 10.32 5.60 -3.15
N LEU A 204 9.41 6.50 -3.53
CA LEU A 204 8.33 6.96 -2.65
C LEU A 204 7.36 5.82 -2.30
N LEU A 205 7.06 4.94 -3.26
CA LEU A 205 6.22 3.77 -3.04
C LEU A 205 6.90 2.71 -2.17
N SER A 206 8.23 2.56 -2.25
CA SER A 206 9.02 1.75 -1.29
C SER A 206 8.80 2.20 0.14
N GLN A 207 9.01 3.48 0.40
CA GLN A 207 8.86 4.03 1.74
C GLN A 207 7.40 3.90 2.21
N ALA A 208 6.43 4.19 1.34
CA ALA A 208 5.01 4.03 1.66
C ALA A 208 4.64 2.58 1.99
N ASN A 209 5.20 1.60 1.26
CA ASN A 209 4.95 0.18 1.50
C ASN A 209 5.55 -0.29 2.84
N ILE A 210 6.77 0.14 3.17
CA ILE A 210 7.39 -0.15 4.47
C ILE A 210 6.50 0.37 5.60
N LEU A 211 6.06 1.62 5.50
CA LEU A 211 5.17 2.24 6.49
C LEU A 211 3.82 1.51 6.58
N GLU A 212 3.27 1.07 5.45
CA GLU A 212 2.01 0.32 5.40
C GLU A 212 2.14 -1.07 6.04
N CYS A 213 3.24 -1.80 5.76
CA CYS A 213 3.55 -3.09 6.36
C CYS A 213 3.88 -2.97 7.87
N ALA A 214 4.39 -1.83 8.32
CA ALA A 214 4.67 -1.53 9.72
C ALA A 214 3.41 -1.20 10.54
N LYS A 215 2.25 -0.96 9.89
CA LYS A 215 1.00 -0.68 10.61
C LYS A 215 0.62 -1.90 11.49
N PRO A 216 0.34 -1.70 12.78
CA PRO A 216 -0.06 -2.78 13.67
C PRO A 216 -1.36 -3.42 13.17
N THR A 217 -1.41 -4.75 13.25
CA THR A 217 -2.61 -5.54 12.94
C THR A 217 -3.41 -5.92 14.18
N GLU A 218 -2.88 -5.61 15.35
CA GLU A 218 -3.54 -5.73 16.65
C GLU A 218 -3.18 -4.48 17.47
N ILE A 219 -4.19 -3.80 18.00
CA ILE A 219 -4.03 -2.61 18.82
C ILE A 219 -4.87 -2.79 20.07
N SER A 220 -4.23 -2.77 21.24
CA SER A 220 -4.95 -2.57 22.50
C SER A 220 -5.31 -1.10 22.59
N ASN A 221 -6.61 -0.82 22.69
CA ASN A 221 -7.10 0.54 22.54
C ASN A 221 -7.53 1.12 23.89
N ASP A 222 -7.00 2.29 24.22
CA ASP A 222 -7.49 3.06 25.36
C ASP A 222 -8.91 3.56 25.05
N PHE A 223 -9.84 3.17 25.91
CA PHE A 223 -11.25 3.55 25.83
C PHE A 223 -11.73 4.10 27.17
N THR A 224 -12.73 4.97 27.09
CA THR A 224 -13.38 5.57 28.26
C THR A 224 -14.68 4.84 28.57
N ASP A 225 -15.43 4.44 27.55
CA ASP A 225 -16.73 3.79 27.74
C ASP A 225 -17.19 2.98 26.53
N VAL A 226 -18.11 2.04 26.76
CA VAL A 226 -18.86 1.30 25.74
C VAL A 226 -20.32 1.27 26.14
N THR A 227 -21.16 2.04 25.44
CA THR A 227 -22.58 2.22 25.80
C THR A 227 -23.50 1.95 24.62
N GLU A 228 -24.72 1.54 24.94
CA GLU A 228 -25.79 1.40 23.96
C GLU A 228 -26.57 2.71 23.87
N ASP A 229 -26.80 3.21 22.65
CA ASP A 229 -27.60 4.40 22.44
C ASP A 229 -29.10 4.11 22.47
N LYS A 230 -29.91 5.18 22.44
CA LYS A 230 -31.39 5.09 22.44
C LYS A 230 -31.96 4.29 21.26
N LYS A 231 -31.17 4.00 20.22
CA LYS A 231 -31.57 3.24 19.03
C LYS A 231 -31.04 1.80 19.07
N GLY A 232 -30.47 1.36 20.19
CA GLY A 232 -29.88 0.03 20.33
C GLY A 232 -28.55 -0.14 19.59
N GLN A 233 -27.87 0.96 19.23
CA GLN A 233 -26.54 0.89 18.62
C GLN A 233 -25.46 1.03 19.68
N TRP A 234 -24.51 0.10 19.69
CA TRP A 234 -23.36 0.17 20.57
C TRP A 234 -22.37 1.22 20.10
N GLN A 235 -21.83 1.99 21.05
CA GLN A 235 -20.92 3.09 20.83
C GLN A 235 -19.67 2.91 21.70
N LEU A 236 -18.52 2.82 21.05
CA LEU A 236 -17.19 2.81 21.67
C LEU A 236 -16.67 4.25 21.76
N TYR A 237 -16.30 4.67 22.97
CA TYR A 237 -15.68 5.97 23.23
C TYR A 237 -14.19 5.79 23.51
N ASN A 238 -13.35 6.28 22.61
CA ASN A 238 -11.90 6.24 22.79
C ASN A 238 -11.42 7.41 23.67
N SER A 239 -10.45 7.15 24.55
CA SER A 239 -9.90 8.20 25.43
C SER A 239 -9.20 9.31 24.63
N ARG A 240 -8.53 8.93 23.53
CA ARG A 240 -7.81 9.83 22.63
C ARG A 240 -8.40 9.75 21.22
N PHE A 241 -8.41 10.87 20.52
CA PHE A 241 -8.86 10.89 19.12
C PHE A 241 -7.97 10.02 18.21
N ARG A 242 -6.65 9.97 18.48
CA ARG A 242 -5.68 9.19 17.69
C ARG A 242 -5.90 7.67 17.77
N THR A 243 -6.51 7.18 18.85
CA THR A 243 -6.80 5.74 19.06
C THR A 243 -8.19 5.35 18.57
N ARG A 244 -8.91 6.26 17.91
CA ARG A 244 -10.25 6.00 17.41
C ARG A 244 -10.25 4.92 16.32
N VAL A 245 -11.14 3.95 16.50
CA VAL A 245 -11.42 2.92 15.49
C VAL A 245 -12.14 3.53 14.30
N ARG A 246 -11.51 3.47 13.12
CA ARG A 246 -12.15 3.93 11.87
C ARG A 246 -13.12 2.88 11.34
N GLU A 247 -14.08 3.35 10.53
CA GLU A 247 -14.93 2.42 9.78
C GLU A 247 -14.05 1.72 8.73
N ASP A 248 -13.93 0.41 8.85
CA ASP A 248 -13.25 -0.42 7.87
C ASP A 248 -13.78 -1.86 7.94
N ARG A 249 -13.95 -2.49 6.78
CA ARG A 249 -14.37 -3.89 6.66
C ARG A 249 -13.26 -4.87 7.04
N GLN A 250 -12.02 -4.42 7.04
CA GLN A 250 -10.86 -5.19 7.45
C GLN A 250 -10.61 -5.11 8.97
N LEU A 251 -11.39 -4.32 9.71
CA LEU A 251 -11.26 -4.19 11.15
C LEU A 251 -12.34 -4.99 11.89
N SER A 252 -11.94 -5.62 12.98
CA SER A 252 -12.84 -6.21 13.96
C SER A 252 -12.43 -5.78 15.37
N VAL A 253 -13.40 -5.50 16.21
CA VAL A 253 -13.19 -5.11 17.61
C VAL A 253 -13.54 -6.31 18.49
N LEU A 254 -12.69 -6.62 19.46
CA LEU A 254 -12.94 -7.60 20.50
C LEU A 254 -13.16 -6.85 21.81
N LEU A 255 -14.33 -7.04 22.39
CA LEU A 255 -14.71 -6.47 23.66
C LEU A 255 -14.57 -7.54 24.72
N THR A 256 -13.80 -7.28 25.77
CA THR A 256 -13.65 -8.16 26.94
C THR A 256 -14.42 -7.56 28.09
N THR A 257 -15.24 -8.37 28.75
CA THR A 257 -16.07 -7.95 29.89
C THR A 257 -15.41 -8.29 31.23
N SER A 258 -15.91 -7.70 32.31
CA SER A 258 -15.49 -7.99 33.69
C SER A 258 -15.50 -9.47 34.03
N ASP A 259 -16.43 -10.21 33.43
CA ASP A 259 -16.65 -11.64 33.69
C ASP A 259 -15.75 -12.53 32.81
N GLY A 260 -14.83 -11.91 32.04
CA GLY A 260 -13.91 -12.60 31.14
C GLY A 260 -14.50 -12.97 29.77
N HIS A 261 -15.79 -12.73 29.52
CA HIS A 261 -16.40 -13.02 28.22
C HIS A 261 -15.93 -12.07 27.12
N GLU A 262 -15.73 -12.61 25.92
CA GLU A 262 -15.28 -11.88 24.74
C GLU A 262 -16.38 -11.79 23.67
N PHE A 263 -16.58 -10.58 23.13
CA PHE A 263 -17.57 -10.30 22.10
C PHE A 263 -16.92 -9.65 20.89
N LYS A 264 -17.17 -10.21 19.70
CA LYS A 264 -16.71 -9.63 18.43
C LYS A 264 -17.67 -8.56 17.95
N ALA A 265 -17.16 -7.42 17.55
CA ALA A 265 -17.91 -6.31 17.00
C ALA A 265 -17.27 -5.76 15.72
N LEU A 266 -18.08 -5.14 14.87
CA LEU A 266 -17.64 -4.51 13.62
C LEU A 266 -17.80 -2.99 13.70
N PRO A 267 -16.77 -2.20 13.39
CA PRO A 267 -16.91 -0.75 13.33
C PRO A 267 -17.75 -0.36 12.11
N THR A 268 -18.72 0.54 12.30
CA THR A 268 -19.68 0.94 11.25
C THR A 268 -19.62 2.41 10.90
N LYS A 269 -19.37 3.29 11.87
CA LYS A 269 -19.26 4.73 11.63
C LYS A 269 -18.46 5.36 12.76
N SER A 270 -17.64 6.36 12.46
CA SER A 270 -16.93 7.11 13.50
C SER A 270 -17.15 8.61 13.38
N HIS A 271 -17.22 9.30 14.52
CA HIS A 271 -17.37 10.74 14.63
C HIS A 271 -16.69 11.25 15.90
N GLY A 272 -15.79 12.24 15.79
CA GLY A 272 -15.02 12.70 16.95
C GLY A 272 -14.20 11.57 17.57
N LYS A 273 -14.37 11.29 18.86
CA LYS A 273 -13.78 10.14 19.59
C LYS A 273 -14.69 8.91 19.66
N ARG A 274 -15.88 8.98 19.07
CA ARG A 274 -16.92 7.95 19.14
C ARG A 274 -16.90 7.08 17.89
N THR A 275 -17.08 5.78 18.09
CA THR A 275 -17.25 4.79 17.01
C THR A 275 -18.47 3.93 17.26
N ASN A 276 -19.41 3.91 16.31
CA ASN A 276 -20.52 2.98 16.32
C ASN A 276 -20.01 1.59 15.96
N ILE A 277 -20.35 0.61 16.78
CA ILE A 277 -19.95 -0.79 16.60
C ILE A 277 -21.19 -1.69 16.55
N LYS A 278 -21.13 -2.72 15.70
CA LYS A 278 -22.15 -3.76 15.64
C LYS A 278 -21.62 -5.01 16.34
N VAL A 279 -22.08 -5.26 17.56
CA VAL A 279 -21.68 -6.42 18.36
C VAL A 279 -22.38 -7.68 17.85
N SER A 280 -21.64 -8.78 17.81
CA SER A 280 -22.18 -10.11 17.48
C SER A 280 -22.82 -10.70 18.72
N GLY A 281 -24.14 -10.85 18.70
CA GLY A 281 -24.91 -11.35 19.86
C GLY A 281 -25.24 -10.26 20.88
N ARG A 282 -25.70 -10.68 22.05
CA ARG A 282 -26.11 -9.77 23.13
C ARG A 282 -24.95 -9.57 24.10
N LEU A 283 -24.39 -8.36 24.11
CA LEU A 283 -23.36 -7.97 25.07
C LEU A 283 -23.95 -8.00 26.49
N ARG A 284 -23.24 -8.64 27.43
CA ARG A 284 -23.60 -8.72 28.85
C ARG A 284 -22.37 -8.44 29.70
N GLY A 285 -22.54 -7.74 30.81
CA GLY A 285 -21.44 -7.34 31.69
C GLY A 285 -20.77 -6.03 31.28
N LYS A 286 -19.95 -5.48 32.18
CA LYS A 286 -19.22 -4.23 31.95
C LYS A 286 -17.99 -4.49 31.09
N VAL A 287 -17.77 -3.72 30.03
CA VAL A 287 -16.56 -3.85 29.20
C VAL A 287 -15.34 -3.32 29.97
N THR A 288 -14.31 -4.14 30.08
CA THR A 288 -13.03 -3.84 30.76
C THR A 288 -11.86 -3.80 29.78
N GLY A 289 -11.99 -4.41 28.59
CA GLY A 289 -10.95 -4.45 27.57
C GLY A 289 -11.49 -4.23 26.17
N VAL A 290 -10.72 -3.54 25.34
CA VAL A 290 -11.01 -3.35 23.91
C VAL A 290 -9.74 -3.60 23.11
N LYS A 291 -9.77 -4.62 22.26
CA LYS A 291 -8.73 -4.90 21.27
C LYS A 291 -9.27 -4.71 19.87
N VAL A 292 -8.47 -4.14 19.00
CA VAL A 292 -8.81 -3.97 17.59
C VAL A 292 -7.89 -4.83 16.77
N PHE A 293 -8.48 -5.68 15.93
CA PHE A 293 -7.79 -6.57 15.03
C PHE A 293 -8.00 -6.13 13.59
N GLY A 294 -6.98 -6.34 12.77
CA GLY A 294 -6.96 -5.95 11.36
C GLY A 294 -6.13 -4.69 11.11
N ARG A 295 -6.02 -4.32 9.83
CA ARG A 295 -5.29 -3.13 9.40
C ARG A 295 -6.28 -2.01 9.14
N GLU A 296 -6.00 -0.82 9.69
CA GLU A 296 -6.79 0.35 9.34
C GLU A 296 -6.59 0.72 7.87
N GLY A 297 -7.68 0.97 7.15
CA GLY A 297 -7.62 1.35 5.75
C GLY A 297 -7.01 2.73 5.51
N ALA A 298 -6.88 3.01 4.22
CA ALA A 298 -6.24 4.21 3.72
C ALA A 298 -6.91 5.49 4.27
N THR A 299 -6.07 6.37 4.81
CA THR A 299 -6.41 7.77 5.12
C THR A 299 -6.78 8.54 3.84
N ASN A 300 -7.38 9.72 3.98
CA ASN A 300 -7.70 10.55 2.81
C ASN A 300 -6.46 10.96 2.02
N ALA A 301 -5.33 11.19 2.69
CA ALA A 301 -4.06 11.48 2.04
C ALA A 301 -3.53 10.28 1.23
N GLU A 302 -3.60 9.08 1.79
CA GLU A 302 -3.22 7.84 1.09
C GLU A 302 -4.13 7.56 -0.12
N LYS A 303 -5.45 7.78 0.03
CA LYS A 303 -6.41 7.69 -1.09
C LYS A 303 -6.10 8.71 -2.18
N ALA A 304 -5.83 9.97 -1.80
CA ALA A 304 -5.49 11.02 -2.77
C ALA A 304 -4.19 10.70 -3.52
N ARG A 305 -3.18 10.17 -2.82
CA ARG A 305 -1.93 9.67 -3.44
C ARG A 305 -2.22 8.56 -4.45
N ASP A 306 -3.01 7.56 -4.08
CA ASP A 306 -3.32 6.44 -4.97
C ASP A 306 -4.14 6.89 -6.19
N VAL A 307 -5.05 7.85 -6.04
CA VAL A 307 -5.79 8.48 -7.15
C VAL A 307 -4.86 9.27 -8.06
N LEU A 308 -3.94 10.06 -7.51
CA LEU A 308 -2.95 10.81 -8.29
C LEU A 308 -2.08 9.85 -9.11
N LEU A 309 -1.61 8.76 -8.50
CA LEU A 309 -0.80 7.75 -9.17
C LEU A 309 -1.56 7.07 -10.31
N LEU A 310 -2.82 6.67 -10.06
CA LEU A 310 -3.69 6.09 -11.08
C LEU A 310 -3.86 7.04 -12.26
N ARG A 311 -4.25 8.30 -12.01
CA ARG A 311 -4.44 9.30 -13.07
C ARG A 311 -3.17 9.57 -13.87
N ALA A 312 -2.01 9.63 -13.19
CA ALA A 312 -0.73 9.83 -13.85
C ALA A 312 -0.40 8.67 -14.80
N LEU A 313 -0.62 7.42 -14.36
CA LEU A 313 -0.40 6.23 -15.17
C LEU A 313 -1.53 5.94 -16.17
N GLN A 314 -2.65 6.64 -16.09
CA GLN A 314 -3.65 6.70 -17.15
C GLN A 314 -3.38 7.86 -18.12
N GLY A 315 -2.31 8.64 -17.93
CA GLY A 315 -2.01 9.80 -18.76
C GLY A 315 -3.02 10.95 -18.61
N GLU A 316 -3.79 10.99 -17.51
CA GLU A 316 -4.78 12.05 -17.24
C GLU A 316 -4.17 13.28 -16.57
N CYS A 317 -2.99 13.14 -15.98
CA CYS A 317 -2.27 14.28 -15.40
C CYS A 317 -0.76 14.08 -15.52
N HIS A 318 -0.04 15.19 -15.67
CA HIS A 318 1.42 15.19 -15.64
C HIS A 318 1.92 15.70 -14.30
N ILE A 319 2.56 14.81 -13.53
CA ILE A 319 3.07 15.09 -12.17
C ILE A 319 3.95 16.36 -12.13
N ARG A 320 4.73 16.62 -13.19
CA ARG A 320 5.64 17.77 -13.30
C ARG A 320 4.94 19.11 -13.61
N GLN A 321 3.65 19.12 -13.95
CA GLN A 321 2.91 20.38 -14.16
C GLN A 321 2.64 21.11 -12.84
N SER A 322 2.57 20.39 -11.72
CA SER A 322 2.48 21.02 -10.41
C SER A 322 3.80 21.71 -10.07
N LYS A 323 3.79 23.04 -9.94
CA LYS A 323 4.97 23.83 -9.55
C LYS A 323 5.57 23.32 -8.23
N PHE A 324 4.72 23.01 -7.25
CA PHE A 324 5.16 22.45 -5.96
C PHE A 324 5.92 21.13 -6.12
N VAL A 325 5.33 20.17 -6.84
CA VAL A 325 5.95 18.85 -7.07
C VAL A 325 7.24 18.98 -7.88
N ARG A 326 7.23 19.84 -8.91
CA ARG A 326 8.40 20.13 -9.74
C ARG A 326 9.53 20.71 -8.90
N MET A 327 9.27 21.73 -8.08
CA MET A 327 10.30 22.33 -7.22
C MET A 327 10.88 21.33 -6.20
N LEU A 328 10.05 20.41 -5.68
CA LEU A 328 10.45 19.48 -4.63
C LEU A 328 11.23 18.27 -5.16
N TRP A 329 10.82 17.69 -6.29
CA TRP A 329 11.40 16.43 -6.80
C TRP A 329 12.04 16.54 -8.19
N PHE A 330 11.67 17.52 -9.01
CA PHE A 330 12.12 17.65 -10.41
C PHE A 330 12.48 19.10 -10.79
N PRO A 331 13.30 19.81 -9.99
CA PRO A 331 13.47 21.25 -10.14
C PRO A 331 14.13 21.62 -11.47
N THR A 332 13.54 22.56 -12.21
CA THR A 332 14.15 23.11 -13.43
C THR A 332 15.20 24.17 -13.10
N LYS A 333 15.92 24.66 -14.11
CA LYS A 333 16.89 25.75 -13.92
C LYS A 333 16.20 27.02 -13.43
N GLU A 334 14.99 27.28 -13.91
CA GLU A 334 14.14 28.41 -13.53
C GLU A 334 13.70 28.28 -12.07
N ASP A 335 13.28 27.08 -11.65
CA ASP A 335 12.90 26.83 -10.25
C ASP A 335 14.06 27.06 -9.29
N LYS A 336 15.28 26.65 -9.68
CA LYS A 336 16.49 26.88 -8.90
C LYS A 336 16.81 28.37 -8.80
N LYS A 337 16.68 29.12 -9.90
CA LYS A 337 16.86 30.58 -9.91
C LYS A 337 15.85 31.26 -8.98
N GLU A 338 14.57 30.90 -9.07
CA GLU A 338 13.50 31.44 -8.22
C GLU A 338 13.75 31.15 -6.73
N LEU A 339 14.24 29.95 -6.39
CA LEU A 339 14.59 29.58 -5.02
C LEU A 339 15.71 30.47 -4.45
N VAL A 340 16.77 30.70 -5.24
CA VAL A 340 17.91 31.56 -4.88
C VAL A 340 17.48 33.03 -4.74
N HIS A 341 16.60 33.51 -5.63
CA HIS A 341 16.07 34.89 -5.55
C HIS A 341 15.13 35.06 -4.34
N SER A 342 14.37 34.02 -4.00
CA SER A 342 13.48 34.02 -2.83
C SER A 342 14.26 33.91 -1.51
N SER A 343 15.35 33.13 -1.45
CA SER A 343 16.19 33.05 -0.26
C SER A 343 16.95 34.36 -0.01
N ALA A 344 17.40 35.05 -1.07
CA ALA A 344 18.04 36.36 -0.98
C ALA A 344 17.06 37.47 -0.49
N LYS A 345 15.76 37.33 -0.76
CA LYS A 345 14.71 38.23 -0.23
C LYS A 345 14.23 37.85 1.18
N ALA A 346 14.15 36.55 1.49
CA ALA A 346 13.70 36.06 2.79
C ALA A 346 14.75 36.29 3.91
N SER A 347 16.04 36.25 3.57
CA SER A 347 17.13 36.55 4.51
C SER A 347 17.10 37.99 5.03
N PHE A 348 16.57 38.94 4.25
CA PHE A 348 16.52 40.35 4.63
C PHE A 348 15.27 40.76 5.43
N ILE A 349 14.13 40.09 5.24
CA ILE A 349 12.84 40.60 5.75
C ILE A 349 12.46 39.98 7.11
N SER A 350 12.91 38.77 7.45
CA SER A 350 12.38 38.06 8.62
C SER A 350 13.29 38.01 9.86
N VAL A 351 14.58 38.36 9.78
CA VAL A 351 15.48 38.28 10.96
C VAL A 351 15.36 39.51 11.87
N ARG A 352 14.97 40.67 11.32
CA ARG A 352 14.86 41.92 12.08
C ARG A 352 13.69 41.96 13.07
N LYS A 353 12.68 41.09 12.93
CA LYS A 353 11.49 41.03 13.82
C LYS A 353 11.53 39.91 14.85
N LEU A 354 12.59 39.09 14.88
CA LEU A 354 12.72 37.97 15.80
C LEU A 354 13.41 38.42 17.09
N ASN A 355 12.98 37.92 18.23
CA ASN A 355 13.67 38.13 19.50
C ASN A 355 14.98 37.28 19.56
N ALA A 356 15.80 37.49 20.60
CA ALA A 356 17.12 36.87 20.70
C ALA A 356 17.08 35.33 20.61
N SER A 357 16.16 34.67 21.33
CA SER A 357 16.04 33.21 21.32
C SER A 357 15.51 32.66 20.00
N GLN A 358 14.59 33.37 19.33
CA GLN A 358 14.14 33.00 17.99
C GLN A 358 15.24 33.15 16.93
N ARG A 359 16.09 34.18 17.06
CA ARG A 359 17.25 34.35 16.17
C ARG A 359 18.27 33.24 16.34
N GLU A 360 18.51 32.81 17.58
CA GLU A 360 19.42 31.69 17.88
C GLU A 360 18.92 30.38 17.28
N VAL A 361 17.63 30.07 17.44
CA VAL A 361 17.00 28.89 16.82
C VAL A 361 17.07 28.96 15.29
N VAL A 362 16.74 30.10 14.69
CA VAL A 362 16.81 30.28 13.23
C VAL A 362 18.25 30.16 12.73
N SER A 363 19.21 30.73 13.44
CA SER A 363 20.64 30.62 13.12
C SER A 363 21.10 29.17 13.16
N ALA A 364 20.72 28.40 14.19
CA ALA A 364 21.01 26.98 14.30
C ALA A 364 20.36 26.13 13.19
N MET A 365 19.11 26.44 12.82
CA MET A 365 18.40 25.74 11.72
C MET A 365 19.02 26.00 10.35
N ILE A 366 19.59 27.19 10.14
CA ILE A 366 20.21 27.59 8.87
C ILE A 366 21.68 27.12 8.80
N SER A 367 22.43 27.21 9.90
CA SER A 367 23.84 26.78 9.96
C SER A 367 23.98 25.27 9.80
N ALA A 368 22.99 24.48 10.23
CA ALA A 368 22.93 23.04 10.00
C ALA A 368 22.68 22.64 8.52
N ARG A 369 22.35 23.59 7.63
CA ARG A 369 22.04 23.33 6.21
C ARG A 369 23.17 23.62 5.22
N CYS A 370 24.37 23.97 5.68
CA CYS A 370 25.55 24.13 4.81
C CYS A 370 26.24 22.80 4.42
N GLN A 371 25.62 21.65 4.69
CA GLN A 371 25.88 20.42 3.96
C GLN A 371 24.65 20.14 3.10
N GLY A 372 24.85 20.08 1.77
CA GLY A 372 23.80 20.22 0.75
C GLY A 372 22.63 19.23 0.80
N PRO A 373 21.66 19.34 -0.14
CA PRO A 373 20.37 18.64 -0.09
C PRO A 373 20.42 17.11 -0.28
N THR A 374 21.58 16.46 -0.22
CA THR A 374 21.73 15.05 -0.58
C THR A 374 21.57 14.07 0.59
N GLN A 375 21.42 14.53 1.85
CA GLN A 375 21.44 13.63 3.02
C GLN A 375 20.15 13.51 3.84
N LEU A 376 19.02 14.11 3.44
CA LEU A 376 17.74 13.89 4.16
C LEU A 376 17.00 12.59 3.74
N VAL A 377 17.66 11.70 3.01
CA VAL A 377 17.17 10.34 2.70
C VAL A 377 18.22 9.30 3.07
N ASN A 378 18.63 9.25 4.33
CA ASN A 378 19.16 8.05 5.00
C ASN A 378 19.51 8.36 6.47
N PRO A 379 18.91 7.64 7.43
CA PRO A 379 19.61 7.42 8.68
C PRO A 379 19.49 5.96 9.10
N ILE A 380 20.11 5.04 8.36
CA ILE A 380 20.52 3.74 8.93
C ILE A 380 21.84 3.36 8.26
N THR A 381 22.97 3.77 8.86
CA THR A 381 24.22 2.99 8.95
C THR A 381 25.32 3.83 9.60
N LYS A 382 25.56 3.53 10.89
CA LYS A 382 26.84 3.21 11.56
C LYS A 382 27.08 3.95 12.89
N PRO A 383 27.61 3.22 13.89
CA PRO A 383 27.85 3.70 15.25
C PRO A 383 29.26 4.29 15.41
N GLY A 384 29.42 5.18 16.39
CA GLY A 384 30.70 5.42 17.05
C GLY A 384 31.25 6.85 16.95
N CYS A 385 31.71 7.30 18.12
CA CYS A 385 32.51 8.50 18.44
C CYS A 385 31.74 9.80 18.71
N LEU A 386 31.95 10.51 19.82
CA LEU A 386 32.77 10.33 21.03
C LEU A 386 32.26 11.32 22.10
N ALA A 387 32.68 11.08 23.34
CA ALA A 387 32.28 11.71 24.59
C ALA A 387 32.75 13.17 24.81
N PHE A 388 32.40 13.68 26.00
CA PHE A 388 32.77 14.90 26.76
C PHE A 388 31.61 15.92 26.88
N GLY A 389 31.22 16.42 28.05
CA GLY A 389 31.78 16.33 29.39
C GLY A 389 30.79 16.76 30.48
N GLN A 390 31.25 16.62 31.72
CA GLN A 390 30.55 16.75 33.00
C GLN A 390 29.88 18.12 33.23
N SER A 391 28.74 18.11 33.95
CA SER A 391 28.24 19.28 34.69
C SER A 391 28.35 18.97 36.18
N PRO A 392 29.00 19.83 36.99
CA PRO A 392 28.78 19.84 38.42
C PRO A 392 27.50 20.65 38.73
N TYR A 393 26.87 20.36 39.87
CA TYR A 393 26.19 21.27 40.80
C TYR A 393 25.14 20.47 41.58
N ASP A 394 25.60 19.92 42.70
CA ASP A 394 24.79 19.74 43.91
C ASP A 394 24.90 21.00 44.78
N SER A 395 23.99 21.09 45.76
CA SER A 395 23.76 22.09 46.83
C SER A 395 23.05 23.38 46.39
N GLU A 396 21.94 23.79 47.04
CA GLU A 396 21.44 23.55 48.41
C GLU A 396 20.08 22.85 48.52
#